data_AF-A0A151TCA8-F1
#
_entry.id   AF-A0A151TCA8-F1
#
_cell.length_a   1.000
_cell.length_b   1.000
_cell.length_c   1.000
_cell.angle_alpha   90.00
_cell.angle_beta   90.00
_cell.angle_gamma   90.00
#
_symmetry.space_group_name_H-M   'P 1'
#
loop_
_entity.id
_entity.type
_entity.pdbx_description
1 polymer ?
#
loop_
_entity_poly.entity_id
_entity_poly.type
_entity_poly.pdbx_seq_one_letter_code
_entity_poly.pdbx_strand_id
1 'polypeptide(L)'
;MHFLSNNHRNITRPVLSNTVAWFLDKAAFITSENLKQMEENKCSPWCLSTVTQVEEVKCILRLLPIWLCTILYSVVFAQMASLFVEQGDAMDTRISAFHIPPASMSTFDILSVAAFIFIYRRVLDPLVARTMKSKGLTELQRMGIGLVLAIMAMVSAGLVEHFRLKYAIEDCNDCEGSSSLSIFWQVPQYVLVGASEVFMYVGQLEFFNRQTPDGLKSFGSALCMTSISLGNYVSSLLVAIVMKISARGEMPGWIPGNLNKGHLDRFYFLLAALTTADLVIYLAIAKWYKYVKFQGDTQKDINKQDPQLQV
;
A
#
# COMPACT_ATOMS: atom_id res chain seq x y z
N MET A 1 -8.93 30.25 -50.82
CA MET A 1 -9.42 29.26 -49.84
C MET A 1 -8.20 28.71 -49.12
N HIS A 2 -8.03 29.17 -47.90
CA HIS A 2 -6.81 29.09 -47.10
C HIS A 2 -6.88 27.87 -46.17
N PHE A 3 -5.77 27.14 -46.11
CA PHE A 3 -5.29 26.26 -45.03
C PHE A 3 -6.21 26.05 -43.81
N LEU A 4 -6.74 24.84 -43.67
CA LEU A 4 -7.18 24.31 -42.38
C LEU A 4 -6.01 23.60 -41.70
N SER A 5 -5.56 24.25 -40.63
CA SER A 5 -4.71 23.77 -39.55
C SER A 5 -5.09 22.35 -39.11
N ASN A 6 -4.20 21.38 -39.29
CA ASN A 6 -4.30 20.09 -38.62
C ASN A 6 -3.25 20.00 -37.52
N ASN A 7 -3.72 20.26 -36.30
CA ASN A 7 -2.98 20.35 -35.06
C ASN A 7 -2.79 18.91 -34.51
N HIS A 8 -1.84 18.16 -35.06
CA HIS A 8 -1.45 16.86 -34.49
C HIS A 8 -0.64 17.11 -33.21
N ARG A 9 -1.30 16.97 -32.06
CA ARG A 9 -0.65 16.88 -30.75
C ARG A 9 0.34 15.71 -30.77
N ASN A 10 1.62 16.00 -30.65
CA ASN A 10 2.68 15.03 -30.43
C ASN A 10 2.43 14.30 -29.09
N ILE A 11 1.82 13.12 -29.15
CA ILE A 11 1.67 12.24 -27.98
C ILE A 11 3.01 11.50 -27.79
N THR A 12 3.53 11.67 -26.59
CA THR A 12 4.89 11.43 -26.09
C THR A 12 5.28 9.96 -26.02
N ARG A 13 6.52 9.63 -26.41
CA ARG A 13 7.05 8.25 -26.49
C ARG A 13 7.91 7.88 -25.27
N PRO A 14 7.54 6.88 -24.45
CA PRO A 14 8.45 6.23 -23.52
C PRO A 14 9.31 5.14 -24.21
N VAL A 15 10.61 5.37 -24.37
CA VAL A 15 11.55 4.35 -24.91
C VAL A 15 11.77 3.26 -23.86
N LEU A 16 11.21 2.06 -24.07
CA LEU A 16 11.10 1.05 -23.01
C LEU A 16 11.42 -0.38 -23.47
N SER A 17 12.69 -0.80 -23.40
CA SER A 17 13.12 -2.20 -23.57
C SER A 17 13.03 -2.96 -22.23
N ASN A 18 12.26 -4.07 -22.19
CA ASN A 18 12.37 -5.16 -21.20
C ASN A 18 11.63 -6.42 -21.73
N THR A 19 12.19 -7.59 -21.44
CA THR A 19 11.91 -8.92 -22.04
C THR A 19 10.49 -9.46 -21.85
N VAL A 20 9.76 -9.07 -20.79
CA VAL A 20 8.37 -9.50 -20.53
C VAL A 20 7.37 -8.86 -21.50
N ALA A 21 7.74 -7.73 -22.11
CA ALA A 21 6.87 -6.94 -22.96
C ALA A 21 6.96 -7.28 -24.46
N TRP A 22 7.84 -8.22 -24.84
CA TRP A 22 8.06 -8.60 -26.25
C TRP A 22 6.80 -9.21 -26.89
N PHE A 23 6.00 -9.98 -26.14
CA PHE A 23 4.74 -10.52 -26.66
C PHE A 23 3.76 -9.41 -27.04
N LEU A 24 3.74 -8.32 -26.26
CA LEU A 24 2.91 -7.15 -26.53
C LEU A 24 3.44 -6.31 -27.70
N ASP A 25 4.76 -6.28 -27.93
CA ASP A 25 5.33 -5.71 -29.16
C ASP A 25 4.84 -6.43 -30.43
N LYS A 26 4.61 -7.74 -30.33
CA LYS A 26 4.09 -8.54 -31.44
C LYS A 26 2.63 -8.20 -31.79
N ALA A 27 1.85 -7.71 -30.82
CA ALA A 27 0.49 -7.21 -31.03
C ALA A 27 0.44 -5.83 -31.69
N ALA A 28 1.56 -5.09 -31.71
CA ALA A 28 1.68 -3.78 -32.35
C ALA A 28 2.12 -3.87 -33.84
N PHE A 29 2.36 -5.08 -34.36
CA PHE A 29 2.81 -5.25 -35.75
C PHE A 29 1.65 -5.12 -36.73
N ILE A 30 1.76 -4.18 -37.66
CA ILE A 30 0.77 -3.98 -38.74
C ILE A 30 0.99 -5.09 -39.78
N THR A 31 0.11 -6.09 -39.82
CA THR A 31 0.08 -7.11 -40.88
C THR A 31 -0.50 -6.51 -42.17
N SER A 32 -0.05 -6.97 -43.34
CA SER A 32 -0.53 -6.52 -44.65
C SER A 32 -2.04 -6.71 -44.89
N GLU A 33 -2.69 -7.62 -44.17
CA GLU A 33 -4.15 -7.75 -44.11
C GLU A 33 -4.85 -6.54 -43.45
N ASN A 34 -4.23 -5.95 -42.41
CA ASN A 34 -4.81 -4.81 -41.68
C ASN A 34 -4.77 -3.52 -42.53
N LEU A 35 -3.76 -3.39 -43.40
CA LEU A 35 -3.65 -2.30 -44.38
C LEU A 35 -4.78 -2.36 -45.42
N LYS A 36 -5.15 -3.56 -45.88
CA LYS A 36 -6.29 -3.75 -46.80
C LYS A 36 -7.63 -3.49 -46.12
N GLN A 37 -7.80 -3.85 -44.84
CA GLN A 37 -9.02 -3.57 -44.08
C GLN A 37 -9.22 -2.08 -43.76
N MET A 38 -8.14 -1.28 -43.70
CA MET A 38 -8.22 0.19 -43.59
C MET A 38 -8.72 0.85 -44.88
N GLU A 39 -8.31 0.35 -46.05
CA GLU A 39 -8.83 0.82 -47.35
C GLU A 39 -10.33 0.51 -47.51
N GLU A 40 -10.82 -0.56 -46.89
CA GLU A 40 -12.24 -0.98 -46.93
C GLU A 40 -13.12 -0.42 -45.80
N ASN A 41 -12.60 0.44 -44.90
CA ASN A 41 -13.36 1.05 -43.79
C ASN A 41 -14.08 0.03 -42.85
N LYS A 42 -13.53 -1.18 -42.71
CA LYS A 42 -14.10 -2.28 -41.88
C LYS A 42 -13.39 -2.51 -40.55
N CYS A 43 -12.63 -1.54 -40.05
CA CYS A 43 -11.84 -1.70 -38.83
C CYS A 43 -12.65 -1.37 -37.56
N SER A 44 -12.85 -2.33 -36.67
CA SER A 44 -13.38 -2.07 -35.31
C SER A 44 -12.27 -1.46 -34.42
N PRO A 45 -12.59 -0.72 -33.34
CA PRO A 45 -11.59 -0.12 -32.43
C PRO A 45 -10.61 -1.13 -31.81
N TRP A 46 -10.93 -2.42 -31.89
CA TRP A 46 -10.18 -3.56 -31.37
C TRP A 46 -9.18 -4.14 -32.36
N CYS A 47 -9.25 -3.73 -33.64
CA CYS A 47 -8.50 -4.36 -34.72
C CYS A 47 -7.08 -3.78 -34.88
N LEU A 48 -6.80 -2.63 -34.26
CA LEU A 48 -5.47 -2.06 -34.19
C LEU A 48 -5.21 -1.52 -32.78
N SER A 49 -4.50 -2.30 -31.96
CA SER A 49 -3.87 -1.74 -30.77
C SER A 49 -2.80 -0.77 -31.26
N THR A 50 -3.08 0.53 -31.18
CA THR A 50 -2.06 1.54 -31.49
C THR A 50 -0.84 1.28 -30.63
N VAL A 51 0.37 1.50 -31.18
CA VAL A 51 1.64 1.33 -30.42
C VAL A 51 1.56 2.05 -29.06
N THR A 52 0.86 3.18 -29.01
CA THR A 52 0.53 3.93 -27.80
C THR A 52 -0.25 3.12 -26.76
N GLN A 53 -1.36 2.46 -27.13
CA GLN A 53 -2.13 1.62 -26.19
C GLN A 53 -1.31 0.45 -25.66
N VAL A 54 -0.46 -0.13 -26.52
CA VAL A 54 0.44 -1.21 -26.12
C VAL A 54 1.46 -0.72 -25.08
N GLU A 55 2.05 0.45 -25.28
CA GLU A 55 2.98 1.07 -24.32
C GLU A 55 2.30 1.47 -23.00
N GLU A 56 1.07 1.97 -23.06
CA GLU A 56 0.26 2.30 -21.88
C GLU A 56 -0.01 1.06 -21.03
N VAL A 57 -0.45 -0.05 -21.65
CA VAL A 57 -0.68 -1.32 -20.96
C VAL A 57 0.62 -1.88 -20.39
N LYS A 58 1.73 -1.81 -21.14
CA LYS A 58 3.05 -2.21 -20.62
C LYS A 58 3.47 -1.41 -19.39
N CYS A 59 3.10 -0.13 -19.33
CA CYS A 59 3.38 0.70 -18.17
C CYS A 59 2.62 0.19 -16.93
N ILE A 60 1.32 -0.08 -17.09
CA ILE A 60 0.48 -0.66 -16.03
C ILE A 60 0.99 -2.04 -15.58
N LEU A 61 1.35 -2.92 -16.52
CA LEU A 61 1.85 -4.25 -16.17
C LEU A 61 3.14 -4.21 -15.34
N ARG A 62 3.97 -3.18 -15.51
CA ARG A 62 5.17 -2.98 -14.67
C ARG A 62 4.84 -2.54 -13.25
N LEU A 63 3.68 -1.90 -13.06
CA LEU A 63 3.21 -1.45 -11.74
C LEU A 63 2.62 -2.60 -10.91
N LEU A 64 2.10 -3.64 -11.57
CA LEU A 64 1.43 -4.77 -10.90
C LEU A 64 2.28 -5.49 -9.84
N PRO A 65 3.58 -5.80 -10.05
CA PRO A 65 4.38 -6.46 -9.02
C PRO A 65 4.49 -5.66 -7.73
N ILE A 66 4.64 -4.33 -7.83
CA ILE A 66 4.70 -3.42 -6.66
C ILE A 66 3.31 -3.32 -6.02
N TRP A 67 2.27 -3.20 -6.84
CA TRP A 67 0.88 -3.17 -6.40
C TRP A 67 0.45 -4.43 -5.64
N LEU A 68 0.94 -5.61 -6.04
CA LEU A 68 0.65 -6.85 -5.31
C LEU A 68 1.22 -6.81 -3.88
N CYS A 69 2.42 -6.25 -3.68
CA CYS A 69 3.00 -6.11 -2.35
C CYS A 69 2.16 -5.18 -1.44
N THR A 70 1.53 -4.13 -1.99
CA THR A 70 0.72 -3.21 -1.17
C THR A 70 -0.56 -3.86 -0.62
N ILE A 71 -0.98 -5.01 -1.15
CA ILE A 71 -2.11 -5.78 -0.62
C ILE A 71 -1.79 -6.30 0.80
N LEU A 72 -0.57 -6.78 1.05
CA LEU A 72 -0.18 -7.30 2.37
C LEU A 72 -0.11 -6.19 3.42
N TYR A 73 0.33 -4.99 3.05
CA TYR A 73 0.19 -3.82 3.90
C TYR A 73 -1.28 -3.54 4.23
N SER A 74 -2.17 -3.62 3.23
CA SER A 74 -3.60 -3.36 3.42
C SER A 74 -4.26 -4.37 4.37
N VAL A 75 -3.79 -5.64 4.37
CA VAL A 75 -4.18 -6.66 5.36
C VAL A 75 -3.80 -6.23 6.78
N VAL A 76 -2.58 -5.74 6.98
CA VAL A 76 -2.09 -5.27 8.28
C VAL A 76 -2.92 -4.08 8.77
N PHE A 77 -3.15 -3.11 7.88
CA PHE A 77 -3.96 -1.92 8.17
C PHE A 77 -5.40 -2.30 8.57
N ALA A 78 -6.00 -3.29 7.89
CA ALA A 78 -7.35 -3.76 8.20
C ALA A 78 -7.51 -4.32 9.62
N GLN A 79 -6.44 -4.80 10.26
CA GLN A 79 -6.51 -5.31 11.64
C GLN A 79 -6.85 -4.23 12.66
N MET A 80 -6.52 -2.97 12.35
CA MET A 80 -6.79 -1.83 13.24
C MET A 80 -8.28 -1.66 13.53
N ALA A 81 -9.13 -1.90 12.54
CA ALA A 81 -10.58 -1.76 12.69
C ALA A 81 -11.27 -3.02 13.26
N SER A 82 -10.53 -4.13 13.39
CA SER A 82 -11.08 -5.42 13.83
C SER A 82 -10.34 -5.97 15.05
N LEU A 83 -9.28 -6.75 14.85
CA LEU A 83 -8.59 -7.48 15.92
C LEU A 83 -7.96 -6.57 16.97
N PHE A 84 -7.59 -5.34 16.62
CA PHE A 84 -7.12 -4.36 17.61
C PHE A 84 -8.24 -3.93 18.55
N VAL A 85 -9.48 -3.82 18.04
CA VAL A 85 -10.66 -3.51 18.84
C VAL A 85 -11.00 -4.69 19.74
N GLU A 86 -11.01 -5.91 19.21
CA GLU A 86 -11.24 -7.15 19.99
C GLU A 86 -10.19 -7.33 21.10
N GLN A 87 -8.92 -7.08 20.78
CA GLN A 87 -7.84 -7.08 21.77
C GLN A 87 -8.11 -6.05 22.87
N GLY A 88 -8.53 -4.83 22.51
CA GLY A 88 -8.82 -3.76 23.46
C GLY A 88 -10.05 -4.02 24.32
N ASP A 89 -11.04 -4.74 23.79
CA ASP A 89 -12.23 -5.18 24.54
C ASP A 89 -11.87 -6.20 25.63
N ALA A 90 -10.85 -7.02 25.37
CA ALA A 90 -10.29 -7.96 26.34
C ALA A 90 -9.27 -7.34 27.33
N MET A 91 -9.15 -6.00 27.38
CA MET A 91 -8.22 -5.25 28.24
C MET A 91 -8.97 -4.38 29.26
N ASP A 92 -8.25 -3.85 30.25
CA ASP A 92 -8.84 -2.90 31.20
C ASP A 92 -8.99 -1.51 30.57
N THR A 93 -10.25 -1.14 30.34
CA THR A 93 -10.69 0.11 29.72
C THR A 93 -11.07 1.19 30.74
N ARG A 94 -10.95 0.93 32.04
CA ARG A 94 -11.35 1.88 33.08
C ARG A 94 -10.28 2.93 33.34
N ILE A 95 -10.69 4.19 33.36
CA ILE A 95 -9.92 5.32 33.85
C ILE A 95 -10.71 5.97 34.96
N SER A 96 -10.39 5.61 36.20
CA SER A 96 -11.12 6.08 37.38
C SER A 96 -12.63 5.77 37.25
N ALA A 97 -13.46 6.75 36.89
CA ALA A 97 -14.91 6.61 36.75
C ALA A 97 -15.38 6.50 35.29
N PHE A 98 -14.49 6.65 34.31
CA PHE A 98 -14.82 6.62 32.89
C PHE A 98 -14.38 5.32 32.24
N HIS A 99 -15.16 4.82 31.28
CA HIS A 99 -14.85 3.62 30.52
C HIS A 99 -14.54 4.02 29.08
N ILE A 100 -13.32 3.75 28.62
CA ILE A 100 -12.91 4.03 27.25
C ILE A 100 -13.45 2.93 26.32
N PRO A 101 -14.27 3.25 25.30
CA PRO A 101 -14.66 2.28 24.29
C PRO A 101 -13.42 1.80 23.50
N PRO A 102 -13.19 0.48 23.33
CA PRO A 102 -12.02 -0.03 22.62
C PRO A 102 -11.83 0.55 21.21
N ALA A 103 -12.92 0.72 20.47
CA ALA A 103 -12.89 1.32 19.12
C ALA A 103 -12.38 2.78 19.10
N SER A 104 -12.49 3.51 20.22
CA SER A 104 -12.02 4.90 20.32
C SER A 104 -10.49 5.03 20.33
N MET A 105 -9.76 3.92 20.52
CA MET A 105 -8.29 3.88 20.44
C MET A 105 -7.77 4.26 19.05
N SER A 106 -8.58 4.14 18.00
CA SER A 106 -8.32 4.69 16.66
C SER A 106 -8.02 6.19 16.65
N THR A 107 -8.40 6.94 17.70
CA THR A 107 -8.01 8.34 17.86
C THR A 107 -6.48 8.52 17.90
N PHE A 108 -5.75 7.58 18.50
CA PHE A 108 -4.27 7.64 18.54
C PHE A 108 -3.65 7.48 17.15
N ASP A 109 -4.27 6.70 16.27
CA ASP A 109 -3.89 6.60 14.86
C ASP A 109 -4.09 7.94 14.14
N ILE A 110 -5.28 8.54 14.24
CA ILE A 110 -5.57 9.86 13.64
C ILE A 110 -4.59 10.94 14.13
N LEU A 111 -4.30 10.97 15.44
CA LEU A 111 -3.33 11.90 16.02
C LEU A 111 -1.91 11.62 15.50
N SER A 112 -1.54 10.34 15.35
CA SER A 112 -0.27 9.95 14.76
C SER A 112 -0.16 10.40 13.31
N VAL A 113 -1.17 10.16 12.47
CA VAL A 113 -1.23 10.62 11.08
C VAL A 113 -1.04 12.14 11.01
N ALA A 114 -1.77 12.91 11.83
CA ALA A 114 -1.63 14.36 11.87
C ALA A 114 -0.21 14.81 12.25
N ALA A 115 0.37 14.19 13.28
CA ALA A 115 1.73 14.47 13.74
C ALA A 115 2.78 14.11 12.67
N PHE A 116 2.68 12.93 12.07
CA PHE A 116 3.62 12.47 11.05
C PHE A 116 3.51 13.22 9.73
N ILE A 117 2.32 13.70 9.34
CA ILE A 117 2.17 14.63 8.21
C ILE A 117 2.91 15.94 8.51
N PHE A 118 2.74 16.49 9.72
CA PHE A 118 3.45 17.71 10.10
C PHE A 118 4.97 17.49 10.11
N ILE A 119 5.45 16.40 10.71
CA ILE A 119 6.87 16.02 10.74
C ILE A 119 7.40 15.83 9.32
N TYR A 120 6.67 15.14 8.44
CA TYR A 120 7.07 14.93 7.07
C TYR A 120 7.27 16.26 6.34
N ARG A 121 6.26 17.13 6.35
CA ARG A 121 6.28 18.40 5.61
C ARG A 121 7.22 19.45 6.19
N ARG A 122 7.40 19.49 7.51
CA ARG A 122 8.19 20.54 8.18
C ARG A 122 9.61 20.12 8.53
N VAL A 123 9.87 18.83 8.66
CA VAL A 123 11.16 18.31 9.11
C VAL A 123 11.80 17.48 7.99
N LEU A 124 11.13 16.43 7.52
CA LEU A 124 11.73 15.52 6.52
C LEU A 124 11.95 16.20 5.17
N ASP A 125 10.95 16.87 4.61
CA ASP A 125 11.08 17.56 3.32
C ASP A 125 12.27 18.55 3.27
N PRO A 126 12.42 19.51 4.21
CA PRO A 126 13.55 20.43 4.19
C PRO A 126 14.89 19.75 4.51
N LEU A 127 14.91 18.74 5.40
CA LEU A 127 16.14 18.00 5.70
C LEU A 127 16.62 17.22 4.48
N VAL A 128 15.72 16.53 3.78
CA VAL A 128 16.05 15.78 2.57
C VAL A 128 16.43 16.72 1.43
N ALA A 129 15.77 17.87 1.31
CA ALA A 129 16.17 18.91 0.35
C ALA A 129 17.61 19.40 0.61
N ARG A 130 18.01 19.48 1.89
CA ARG A 130 19.35 19.92 2.31
C ARG A 130 20.42 18.84 2.12
N THR A 131 20.11 17.57 2.36
CA THR A 131 21.08 16.46 2.32
C THR A 131 21.21 15.83 0.94
N MET A 132 20.13 15.74 0.16
CA MET A 132 20.08 14.99 -1.11
C MET A 132 20.07 15.86 -2.38
N LYS A 133 20.66 17.07 -2.35
CA LYS A 133 20.82 17.97 -3.52
C LYS A 133 19.64 17.89 -4.51
N SER A 134 18.45 18.25 -4.03
CA SER A 134 17.18 18.42 -4.77
C SER A 134 16.35 17.17 -5.15
N LYS A 135 16.68 15.93 -4.76
CA LYS A 135 15.90 14.75 -5.19
C LYS A 135 14.86 14.14 -4.24
N GLY A 136 14.75 14.59 -2.99
CA GLY A 136 13.71 14.07 -2.08
C GLY A 136 13.91 12.56 -1.75
N LEU A 137 13.04 12.02 -0.89
CA LEU A 137 12.89 10.57 -0.76
C LEU A 137 12.10 10.08 -1.96
N THR A 138 12.51 8.97 -2.57
CA THR A 138 11.72 8.40 -3.67
C THR A 138 10.42 7.79 -3.15
N GLU A 139 9.39 7.74 -4.00
CA GLU A 139 8.11 7.15 -3.59
C GLU A 139 8.25 5.69 -3.13
N LEU A 140 9.12 4.91 -3.78
CA LEU A 140 9.40 3.53 -3.37
C LEU A 140 10.12 3.46 -2.01
N GLN A 141 11.01 4.40 -1.71
CA GLN A 141 11.62 4.46 -0.38
C GLN A 141 10.60 4.79 0.69
N ARG A 142 9.68 5.72 0.44
CA ARG A 142 8.59 6.07 1.36
C ARG A 142 7.69 4.87 1.61
N MET A 143 7.23 4.19 0.55
CA MET A 143 6.44 2.96 0.69
C MET A 143 7.18 1.87 1.48
N GLY A 144 8.48 1.69 1.24
CA GLY A 144 9.31 0.76 2.01
C GLY A 144 9.39 1.10 3.50
N ILE A 145 9.52 2.39 3.86
CA ILE A 145 9.46 2.84 5.26
C ILE A 145 8.10 2.51 5.88
N GLY A 146 7.01 2.72 5.13
CA GLY A 146 5.65 2.33 5.55
C GLY A 146 5.55 0.84 5.89
N LEU A 147 6.07 -0.06 5.04
CA LEU A 147 6.10 -1.51 5.31
C LEU A 147 6.88 -1.84 6.60
N VAL A 148 8.04 -1.21 6.81
CA VAL A 148 8.85 -1.43 8.03
C VAL A 148 8.07 -0.99 9.28
N LEU A 149 7.43 0.17 9.24
CA LEU A 149 6.60 0.66 10.35
C LEU A 149 5.40 -0.27 10.61
N ALA A 150 4.77 -0.81 9.56
CA ALA A 150 3.67 -1.77 9.68
C ALA A 150 4.13 -3.10 10.32
N ILE A 151 5.33 -3.60 9.98
CA ILE A 151 5.92 -4.77 10.64
C ILE A 151 6.13 -4.49 12.13
N MET A 152 6.69 -3.32 12.47
CA MET A 152 6.88 -2.93 13.87
C MET A 152 5.54 -2.81 14.62
N ALA A 153 4.48 -2.33 13.96
CA ALA A 153 3.15 -2.28 14.56
C ALA A 153 2.61 -3.67 14.89
N MET A 154 2.74 -4.65 13.97
CA MET A 154 2.32 -6.02 14.21
C MET A 154 3.16 -6.71 15.30
N VAL A 155 4.46 -6.47 15.34
CA VAL A 155 5.33 -6.96 16.44
C VAL A 155 4.90 -6.35 17.77
N SER A 156 4.64 -5.04 17.80
CA SER A 156 4.13 -4.37 19.00
C SER A 156 2.80 -4.97 19.46
N ALA A 157 1.86 -5.21 18.54
CA ALA A 157 0.56 -5.81 18.86
C ALA A 157 0.68 -7.24 19.38
N GLY A 158 1.57 -8.05 18.79
CA GLY A 158 1.89 -9.39 19.27
C GLY A 158 2.49 -9.38 20.68
N LEU A 159 3.39 -8.43 20.97
CA LEU A 159 3.98 -8.28 22.30
C LEU A 159 2.95 -7.84 23.35
N VAL A 160 2.10 -6.85 23.01
CA VAL A 160 1.02 -6.40 23.89
C VAL A 160 0.06 -7.55 24.18
N GLU A 161 -0.29 -8.35 23.17
CA GLU A 161 -1.16 -9.52 23.36
C GLU A 161 -0.51 -10.59 24.23
N HIS A 162 0.78 -10.83 24.02
CA HIS A 162 1.54 -11.77 24.84
C HIS A 162 1.55 -11.35 26.32
N PHE A 163 1.71 -10.05 26.59
CA PHE A 163 1.58 -9.53 27.95
C PHE A 163 0.13 -9.61 28.46
N ARG A 164 -0.87 -9.27 27.64
CA ARG A 164 -2.29 -9.32 28.00
C ARG A 164 -2.69 -10.71 28.48
N LEU A 165 -2.28 -11.76 27.77
CA LEU A 165 -2.50 -13.16 28.13
C LEU A 165 -1.85 -13.53 29.46
N LYS A 166 -0.66 -13.00 29.77
CA LYS A 166 0.01 -13.25 31.06
C LYS A 166 -0.75 -12.64 32.26
N TYR A 167 -1.52 -11.59 32.03
CA TYR A 167 -2.35 -10.91 33.03
C TYR A 167 -3.85 -11.22 32.87
N ALA A 168 -4.18 -12.29 32.15
CA ALA A 168 -5.55 -12.75 31.97
C ALA A 168 -6.17 -13.17 33.30
N ILE A 169 -7.44 -12.80 33.51
CA ILE A 169 -8.18 -13.16 34.71
C ILE A 169 -8.85 -14.51 34.44
N GLU A 170 -8.45 -15.54 35.18
CA GLU A 170 -8.97 -16.92 35.01
C GLU A 170 -10.21 -17.21 35.87
N ASP A 171 -10.37 -16.54 37.02
CA ASP A 171 -11.35 -16.88 38.06
C ASP A 171 -12.49 -15.85 38.24
N CYS A 172 -13.08 -15.33 37.15
CA CYS A 172 -14.24 -14.43 37.24
C CYS A 172 -15.43 -14.92 36.40
N ASN A 173 -16.58 -15.15 37.07
CA ASN A 173 -17.83 -15.61 36.43
C ASN A 173 -18.47 -14.58 35.49
N ASP A 174 -18.21 -13.27 35.68
CA ASP A 174 -18.75 -12.17 34.85
C ASP A 174 -17.68 -11.48 33.98
N CYS A 175 -16.43 -11.94 34.03
CA CYS A 175 -15.29 -11.33 33.32
C CYS A 175 -14.65 -12.30 32.31
N GLU A 176 -15.44 -13.21 31.74
CA GLU A 176 -14.94 -14.19 30.78
C GLU A 176 -14.19 -13.50 29.62
N GLY A 177 -12.88 -13.70 29.55
CA GLY A 177 -12.06 -13.14 28.46
C GLY A 177 -11.39 -11.79 28.75
N SER A 178 -11.53 -11.23 29.96
CA SER A 178 -10.90 -9.96 30.33
C SER A 178 -9.48 -10.11 30.91
N SER A 179 -8.67 -9.07 30.80
CA SER A 179 -7.32 -8.93 31.36
C SER A 179 -7.22 -7.67 32.20
N SER A 180 -6.35 -7.69 33.22
CA SER A 180 -6.04 -6.50 34.04
C SER A 180 -5.09 -5.51 33.35
N LEU A 181 -4.60 -5.82 32.14
CA LEU A 181 -3.71 -4.95 31.39
C LEU A 181 -4.46 -3.75 30.82
N SER A 182 -4.01 -2.53 31.13
CA SER A 182 -4.65 -1.31 30.64
C SER A 182 -4.63 -1.20 29.11
N ILE A 183 -5.76 -0.78 28.53
CA ILE A 183 -5.91 -0.57 27.07
C ILE A 183 -4.85 0.37 26.46
N PHE A 184 -4.26 1.28 27.25
CA PHE A 184 -3.21 2.19 26.77
C PHE A 184 -1.92 1.49 26.33
N TRP A 185 -1.71 0.23 26.68
CA TRP A 185 -0.61 -0.56 26.13
C TRP A 185 -0.72 -0.76 24.61
N GLN A 186 -1.90 -0.53 24.00
CA GLN A 186 -2.08 -0.52 22.55
C GLN A 186 -1.65 0.80 21.89
N VAL A 187 -1.31 1.87 22.62
CA VAL A 187 -0.91 3.15 22.00
C VAL A 187 0.25 2.98 20.99
N PRO A 188 1.32 2.20 21.27
CA PRO A 188 2.42 2.04 20.32
C PRO A 188 2.00 1.40 18.99
N GLN A 189 1.14 0.37 18.99
CA GLN A 189 0.68 -0.27 17.74
C GLN A 189 -0.18 0.69 16.90
N TYR A 190 -1.09 1.46 17.51
CA TYR A 190 -1.89 2.47 16.79
C TYR A 190 -1.02 3.60 16.23
N VAL A 191 -0.07 4.12 17.02
CA VAL A 191 0.85 5.18 16.57
C VAL A 191 1.72 4.70 15.41
N LEU A 192 2.23 3.46 15.45
CA LEU A 192 3.04 2.88 14.38
C LEU A 192 2.22 2.64 13.10
N VAL A 193 0.97 2.19 13.21
CA VAL A 193 0.05 2.08 12.05
C VAL A 193 -0.16 3.46 11.43
N GLY A 194 -0.51 4.49 12.20
CA GLY A 194 -0.75 5.83 11.65
C GLY A 194 0.50 6.46 11.03
N ALA A 195 1.68 6.22 11.61
CA ALA A 195 2.94 6.61 11.00
C ALA A 195 3.16 5.87 9.67
N SER A 196 2.92 4.55 9.65
CA SER A 196 3.05 3.72 8.45
C SER A 196 2.13 4.18 7.31
N GLU A 197 0.93 4.65 7.65
CA GLU A 197 -0.07 5.14 6.73
C GLU A 197 0.42 6.35 5.91
N VAL A 198 1.01 7.33 6.60
CA VAL A 198 1.54 8.55 5.96
C VAL A 198 2.63 8.22 4.95
N PHE A 199 3.48 7.24 5.24
CA PHE A 199 4.56 6.85 4.34
C PHE A 199 4.08 5.92 3.22
N MET A 200 3.17 4.99 3.52
CA MET A 200 2.66 4.03 2.55
C MET A 200 1.63 4.65 1.60
N TYR A 201 0.49 5.15 2.08
CA TYR A 201 -0.60 5.56 1.19
C TYR A 201 -0.25 6.78 0.36
N VAL A 202 0.44 7.77 0.95
CA VAL A 202 0.87 8.95 0.19
C VAL A 202 1.90 8.55 -0.87
N GLY A 203 2.89 7.72 -0.51
CA GLY A 203 3.88 7.20 -1.45
C GLY A 203 3.27 6.34 -2.54
N GLN A 204 2.29 5.49 -2.19
CA GLN A 204 1.55 4.64 -3.12
C GLN A 204 0.77 5.48 -4.13
N LEU A 205 -0.01 6.45 -3.67
CA LEU A 205 -0.83 7.32 -4.52
C LEU A 205 0.04 8.15 -5.47
N GLU A 206 1.11 8.75 -4.97
CA GLU A 206 2.05 9.53 -5.78
C GLU A 206 2.81 8.66 -6.78
N PHE A 207 3.25 7.46 -6.37
CA PHE A 207 3.92 6.51 -7.25
C PHE A 207 3.02 6.09 -8.42
N PHE A 208 1.81 5.60 -8.15
CA PHE A 208 0.93 5.13 -9.21
C PHE A 208 0.48 6.27 -10.11
N ASN A 209 0.12 7.45 -9.57
CA ASN A 209 -0.27 8.58 -10.40
C ASN A 209 0.88 9.12 -11.25
N ARG A 210 2.12 9.09 -10.74
CA ARG A 210 3.30 9.55 -11.48
C ARG A 210 3.72 8.58 -12.57
N GLN A 211 3.64 7.29 -12.29
CA GLN A 211 4.08 6.25 -13.21
C GLN A 211 3.01 5.85 -14.24
N THR A 212 1.76 6.28 -14.05
CA THR A 212 0.68 6.01 -14.99
C THR A 212 0.64 7.08 -16.10
N PRO A 213 0.41 6.69 -17.38
CA PRO A 213 0.25 7.65 -18.48
C PRO A 213 -0.88 8.66 -18.22
N ASP A 214 -0.79 9.84 -18.82
CA ASP A 214 -1.76 10.93 -18.60
C ASP A 214 -3.21 10.52 -18.89
N GLY A 215 -3.44 9.69 -19.93
CA GLY A 215 -4.77 9.16 -20.27
C GLY A 215 -5.32 8.12 -19.28
N LEU A 216 -4.48 7.57 -18.41
CA LEU A 216 -4.82 6.49 -17.48
C LEU A 216 -4.68 6.88 -16.00
N LYS A 217 -4.44 8.16 -15.64
CA LYS A 217 -4.24 8.56 -14.24
C LYS A 217 -5.34 8.08 -13.28
N SER A 218 -6.60 8.12 -13.72
CA SER A 218 -7.74 7.57 -12.94
C SER A 218 -7.56 6.08 -12.62
N PHE A 219 -7.00 5.30 -13.57
CA PHE A 219 -6.67 3.89 -13.35
C PHE A 219 -5.56 3.72 -12.29
N GLY A 220 -4.55 4.58 -12.26
CA GLY A 220 -3.52 4.58 -11.21
C GLY A 220 -4.09 4.82 -9.81
N SER A 221 -5.03 5.76 -9.69
CA SER A 221 -5.76 5.98 -8.43
C SER A 221 -6.69 4.80 -8.08
N ALA A 222 -7.34 4.20 -9.08
CA ALA A 222 -8.17 3.00 -8.87
C ALA A 222 -7.34 1.80 -8.37
N LEU A 223 -6.11 1.61 -8.86
CA LEU A 223 -5.20 0.58 -8.35
C LEU A 223 -4.94 0.75 -6.84
N CYS A 224 -4.80 1.98 -6.33
CA CYS A 224 -4.64 2.20 -4.90
C CYS A 224 -5.87 1.69 -4.12
N MET A 225 -7.07 2.10 -4.54
CA MET A 225 -8.33 1.71 -3.89
C MET A 225 -8.60 0.20 -3.99
N THR A 226 -8.28 -0.43 -5.12
CA THR A 226 -8.45 -1.89 -5.27
C THR A 226 -7.49 -2.67 -4.39
N SER A 227 -6.28 -2.15 -4.13
CA SER A 227 -5.33 -2.76 -3.19
C SER A 227 -5.92 -2.82 -1.77
N ILE A 228 -6.53 -1.73 -1.32
CA ILE A 228 -7.21 -1.65 -0.01
C ILE A 228 -8.36 -2.66 0.06
N SER A 229 -9.22 -2.68 -0.96
CA SER A 229 -10.36 -3.61 -1.04
C SER A 229 -9.91 -5.08 -1.02
N LEU A 230 -8.93 -5.45 -1.85
CA LEU A 230 -8.34 -6.79 -1.85
C LEU A 230 -7.68 -7.12 -0.53
N GLY A 231 -7.02 -6.16 0.11
CA GLY A 231 -6.46 -6.32 1.45
C GLY A 231 -7.50 -6.75 2.49
N ASN A 232 -8.69 -6.15 2.47
CA ASN A 232 -9.80 -6.54 3.35
C ASN A 232 -10.29 -7.97 3.07
N TYR A 233 -10.45 -8.36 1.80
CA TYR A 233 -10.84 -9.73 1.46
C TYR A 233 -9.77 -10.76 1.86
N VAL A 234 -8.50 -10.44 1.60
CA VAL A 234 -7.36 -11.31 1.98
C VAL A 234 -7.24 -11.39 3.50
N SER A 235 -7.47 -10.29 4.23
CA SER A 235 -7.51 -10.28 5.70
C SER A 235 -8.54 -11.26 6.24
N SER A 236 -9.80 -11.16 5.78
CA SER A 236 -10.87 -12.09 6.16
C SER A 236 -10.54 -13.54 5.79
N LEU A 237 -9.96 -13.76 4.62
CA LEU A 237 -9.54 -15.09 4.19
C LEU A 237 -8.40 -15.65 5.06
N LEU A 238 -7.42 -14.83 5.43
CA LEU A 238 -6.31 -15.22 6.31
C LEU A 238 -6.83 -15.60 7.69
N VAL A 239 -7.74 -14.81 8.28
CA VAL A 239 -8.38 -15.16 9.55
C VAL A 239 -9.12 -16.49 9.44
N ALA A 240 -9.91 -16.70 8.38
CA ALA A 240 -10.63 -17.95 8.17
C ALA A 240 -9.71 -19.17 8.01
N ILE A 241 -8.62 -19.03 7.25
CA ILE A 241 -7.61 -20.08 7.07
C ILE A 241 -6.93 -20.39 8.39
N VAL A 242 -6.48 -19.37 9.13
CA VAL A 242 -5.80 -19.55 10.42
C VAL A 242 -6.74 -20.23 11.40
N MET A 243 -8.00 -19.81 11.50
CA MET A 243 -8.98 -20.45 12.37
C MET A 243 -9.21 -21.92 11.98
N LYS A 244 -9.37 -22.21 10.69
CA LYS A 244 -9.53 -23.60 10.21
C LYS A 244 -8.30 -24.48 10.50
N ILE A 245 -7.09 -23.94 10.44
CA ILE A 245 -5.85 -24.68 10.69
C ILE A 245 -5.61 -24.84 12.19
N SER A 246 -5.88 -23.80 12.98
CA SER A 246 -5.58 -23.74 14.41
C SER A 246 -6.65 -24.41 15.30
N ALA A 247 -7.92 -24.38 14.89
CA ALA A 247 -9.00 -25.07 15.59
C ALA A 247 -9.07 -26.53 15.14
N ARG A 248 -8.26 -27.40 15.77
CA ARG A 248 -8.30 -28.86 15.56
C ARG A 248 -8.63 -29.55 16.88
N GLY A 249 -9.63 -30.44 16.84
CA GLY A 249 -10.08 -31.18 18.02
C GLY A 249 -10.71 -30.27 19.06
N GLU A 250 -10.23 -30.35 20.30
CA GLU A 250 -10.71 -29.54 21.43
C GLU A 250 -10.03 -28.16 21.53
N MET A 251 -9.08 -27.84 20.63
CA MET A 251 -8.41 -26.54 20.67
C MET A 251 -9.30 -25.44 20.06
N PRO A 252 -9.51 -24.31 20.76
CA PRO A 252 -10.45 -23.27 20.33
C PRO A 252 -9.94 -22.44 19.13
N GLY A 253 -8.69 -22.60 18.72
CA GLY A 253 -8.05 -21.84 17.63
C GLY A 253 -7.27 -20.62 18.13
N TRP A 254 -6.64 -19.88 17.22
CA TRP A 254 -5.86 -18.68 17.59
C TRP A 254 -6.73 -17.47 17.94
N ILE A 255 -7.91 -17.33 17.32
CA ILE A 255 -8.84 -16.21 17.52
C ILE A 255 -10.25 -16.75 17.87
N PRO A 256 -10.40 -17.42 19.03
CA PRO A 256 -11.71 -17.85 19.52
C PRO A 256 -12.51 -16.67 20.06
N GLY A 257 -13.83 -16.87 20.26
CA GLY A 257 -14.70 -15.83 20.83
C GLY A 257 -14.28 -15.35 22.23
N ASN A 258 -13.60 -16.19 23.02
CA ASN A 258 -12.95 -15.79 24.26
C ASN A 258 -11.42 -15.72 24.04
N LEU A 259 -10.88 -14.51 23.87
CA LEU A 259 -9.47 -14.28 23.56
C LEU A 259 -8.49 -14.83 24.62
N ASN A 260 -8.90 -14.98 25.89
CA ASN A 260 -8.04 -15.59 26.92
C ASN A 260 -7.73 -17.07 26.64
N LYS A 261 -8.60 -17.76 25.91
CA LYS A 261 -8.39 -19.16 25.49
C LYS A 261 -7.66 -19.28 24.15
N GLY A 262 -7.40 -18.15 23.50
CA GLY A 262 -6.76 -18.05 22.20
C GLY A 262 -5.29 -17.66 22.25
N HIS A 263 -4.71 -17.53 21.07
CA HIS A 263 -3.34 -17.06 20.85
C HIS A 263 -3.32 -16.05 19.71
N LEU A 264 -3.98 -14.91 19.96
CA LEU A 264 -4.02 -13.79 19.01
C LEU A 264 -2.62 -13.21 18.76
N ASP A 265 -1.71 -13.34 19.74
CA ASP A 265 -0.29 -13.00 19.62
C ASP A 265 0.38 -13.73 18.44
N ARG A 266 0.11 -15.03 18.27
CA ARG A 266 0.62 -15.83 17.15
C ARG A 266 0.10 -15.32 15.80
N PHE A 267 -1.13 -14.84 15.73
CA PHE A 267 -1.68 -14.25 14.50
C PHE A 267 -0.97 -12.93 14.16
N TYR A 268 -0.72 -12.06 15.14
CA TYR A 268 0.05 -10.83 14.91
C TYR A 268 1.49 -11.12 14.48
N PHE A 269 2.17 -12.10 15.11
CA PHE A 269 3.50 -12.51 14.67
C PHE A 269 3.51 -13.16 13.28
N LEU A 270 2.46 -13.91 12.92
CA LEU A 270 2.29 -14.43 11.56
C LEU A 270 2.16 -13.29 10.55
N LEU A 271 1.35 -12.27 10.83
CA LEU A 271 1.24 -11.10 9.96
C LEU A 271 2.58 -10.35 9.86
N ALA A 272 3.29 -10.15 10.98
CA ALA A 272 4.62 -9.55 10.96
C ALA A 272 5.60 -10.35 10.06
N ALA A 273 5.59 -11.69 10.14
CA ALA A 273 6.42 -12.55 9.31
C ALA A 273 6.04 -12.49 7.82
N LEU A 274 4.74 -12.52 7.51
CA LEU A 274 4.24 -12.40 6.13
C LEU A 274 4.60 -11.04 5.53
N THR A 275 4.41 -9.94 6.27
CA THR A 275 4.78 -8.60 5.83
C THR A 275 6.31 -8.42 5.73
N THR A 276 7.09 -9.12 6.56
CA THR A 276 8.56 -9.14 6.42
C THR A 276 8.97 -9.85 5.13
N ALA A 277 8.36 -11.00 4.83
CA ALA A 277 8.60 -11.69 3.56
C ALA A 277 8.18 -10.82 2.35
N ASP A 278 7.03 -10.14 2.46
CA ASP A 278 6.57 -9.18 1.46
C ASP A 278 7.56 -8.02 1.29
N LEU A 279 8.10 -7.45 2.37
CA LEU A 279 9.12 -6.40 2.31
C LEU A 279 10.38 -6.87 1.56
N VAL A 280 10.84 -8.10 1.77
CA VAL A 280 12.01 -8.65 1.05
C VAL A 280 11.72 -8.75 -0.45
N ILE A 281 10.53 -9.25 -0.82
CA ILE A 281 10.08 -9.34 -2.22
C ILE A 281 9.96 -7.94 -2.81
N TYR A 282 9.33 -7.02 -2.09
CA TYR A 282 9.18 -5.61 -2.45
C TYR A 282 10.52 -4.95 -2.72
N LEU A 283 11.52 -5.13 -1.85
CA LEU A 283 12.86 -4.55 -2.03
C LEU A 283 13.56 -5.12 -3.28
N ALA A 284 13.40 -6.41 -3.57
CA ALA A 284 13.92 -7.02 -4.79
C ALA A 284 13.27 -6.42 -6.05
N ILE A 285 11.93 -6.31 -6.04
CA ILE A 285 11.16 -5.70 -7.14
C ILE A 285 11.52 -4.22 -7.31
N ALA A 286 11.57 -3.45 -6.21
CA ALA A 286 11.89 -2.03 -6.21
C ALA A 286 13.31 -1.76 -6.75
N LYS A 287 14.27 -2.63 -6.44
CA LYS A 287 15.65 -2.54 -6.98
C LYS A 287 15.69 -2.78 -8.49
N TRP A 288 14.84 -3.67 -9.01
CA TRP A 288 14.74 -3.96 -10.44
C TRP A 288 13.82 -3.01 -11.20
N TYR A 289 12.98 -2.26 -10.49
CA TYR A 289 12.04 -1.33 -11.07
C TYR A 289 12.76 -0.13 -11.68
N LYS A 290 12.54 0.09 -12.98
CA LYS A 290 13.02 1.28 -13.70
C LYS A 290 11.89 2.29 -13.79
N TYR A 291 12.10 3.45 -13.16
CA TYR A 291 11.19 4.60 -13.27
C TYR A 291 10.96 4.96 -14.74
N VAL A 292 9.70 5.29 -15.05
CA VAL A 292 9.31 5.67 -16.41
C VAL A 292 9.48 7.17 -16.47
N LYS A 293 10.39 7.65 -17.32
CA LYS A 293 10.62 9.08 -17.48
C LYS A 293 9.69 9.62 -18.56
N PHE A 294 8.73 10.43 -18.16
CA PHE A 294 7.95 11.24 -19.08
C PHE A 294 8.71 12.54 -19.38
N GLN A 295 8.75 12.97 -20.64
CA GLN A 295 9.62 14.06 -21.12
C GLN A 295 9.42 15.41 -20.39
N GLY A 296 8.25 15.63 -19.76
CA GLY A 296 7.98 16.80 -18.90
C GLY A 296 8.81 16.88 -17.61
N ASP A 297 9.28 15.75 -17.08
CA ASP A 297 10.22 15.71 -15.97
C ASP A 297 11.65 16.00 -16.43
N THR A 298 12.02 15.56 -17.64
CA THR A 298 13.32 15.87 -18.26
C THR A 298 13.48 17.37 -18.50
N GLN A 299 12.44 18.09 -18.94
CA GLN A 299 12.50 19.54 -19.14
C GLN A 299 12.61 20.31 -17.81
N LYS A 300 11.96 19.84 -16.73
CA LYS A 300 12.09 20.41 -15.38
C LYS A 300 13.48 20.16 -14.78
N ASP A 301 14.07 19.00 -15.02
CA ASP A 301 15.42 18.68 -14.57
C ASP A 301 16.48 19.47 -15.36
N ILE A 302 16.29 19.67 -16.68
CA ILE A 302 17.14 20.54 -17.53
C ILE A 302 17.05 22.00 -17.07
N ASN A 303 15.84 22.54 -16.83
CA ASN A 303 15.66 23.90 -16.34
C ASN A 303 16.19 24.12 -14.91
N LYS A 304 16.32 23.06 -14.10
CA LYS A 304 16.98 23.13 -12.79
C LYS A 304 18.51 23.08 -12.89
N GLN A 305 19.06 22.55 -13.99
CA GLN A 305 20.49 22.44 -14.23
C GLN A 305 21.08 23.64 -14.98
N ASP A 306 20.27 24.38 -15.74
CA ASP A 306 20.65 25.65 -16.39
C ASP A 306 19.72 26.82 -15.98
N PRO A 307 20.05 27.56 -14.90
CA PRO A 307 19.30 28.77 -14.50
C PRO A 307 19.42 29.94 -15.50
N GLN A 308 20.29 29.86 -16.50
CA GLN A 308 20.62 30.94 -17.44
C GLN A 308 19.59 31.15 -18.57
N LEU A 309 18.54 30.33 -18.65
CA LEU A 309 17.48 30.44 -19.67
C LEU A 309 16.16 31.05 -19.15
N GLN A 310 16.15 31.56 -17.91
CA GLN A 310 15.06 32.38 -17.39
C GLN A 310 15.49 33.85 -17.43
N VAL A 311 15.44 34.44 -18.63
CA VAL A 311 15.41 35.90 -18.83
C VAL A 311 13.95 36.35 -18.81
#